data_AF-I9DCL4-F1
#
_entry.id   AF-I9DCL4-F1
#
_cell.length_a   1.000
_cell.length_b   1.000
_cell.length_c   1.000
_cell.angle_alpha   90.00
_cell.angle_beta   90.00
_cell.angle_gamma   90.00
#
_symmetry.space_group_name_H-M   'P 1'
#
loop_
_entity.id
_entity.type
_entity.pdbx_description
1 polymer ?
#
loop_
_entity_poly.entity_id
_entity_poly.type
_entity_poly.pdbx_seq_one_letter_code
_entity_poly.pdbx_strand_id
1 'polypeptide(L)'
;MKKTILITFLFLLSMVGVSFAESAGTSEQGKRITGIVIDARGMGLETVMSPTIYDKNGQIVNSIIPDDLGWISKNGTVDYYDSIKEVLDGKSRVGENYILIKAIEVRDFKANPVISIDDAKKLKSLSEFSDILKKSNIVFIK
;
A
#
# COMPACT_ATOMS: atom_id res chain seq x y z
N MET A 1 -7.78 -62.43 20.10
CA MET A 1 -8.04 -61.48 21.21
C MET A 1 -6.90 -60.47 21.26
N LYS A 2 -7.16 -59.22 21.68
CA LYS A 2 -6.33 -57.99 21.54
C LYS A 2 -6.67 -57.11 20.32
N LYS A 3 -7.98 -56.93 20.07
CA LYS A 3 -8.54 -55.77 19.33
C LYS A 3 -9.20 -54.84 20.36
N THR A 4 -8.45 -54.01 21.09
CA THR A 4 -9.07 -53.02 22.02
C THR A 4 -8.19 -51.82 22.38
N ILE A 5 -6.85 -51.89 22.26
CA ILE A 5 -5.96 -50.87 22.87
C ILE A 5 -5.50 -49.76 21.90
N LEU A 6 -5.97 -49.72 20.65
CA LEU A 6 -5.59 -48.68 19.68
C LEU A 6 -6.61 -47.53 19.55
N ILE A 7 -7.71 -47.56 20.32
CA ILE A 7 -8.81 -46.59 20.19
C ILE A 7 -8.72 -45.45 21.23
N THR A 8 -7.78 -45.49 22.18
CA THR A 8 -7.63 -44.44 23.22
C THR A 8 -6.52 -43.42 22.90
N PHE A 9 -5.79 -43.57 21.79
CA PHE A 9 -4.77 -42.59 21.36
C PHE A 9 -5.26 -41.65 20.24
N LEU A 10 -6.56 -41.65 19.95
CA LEU A 10 -7.20 -40.88 18.87
C LEU A 10 -8.00 -39.66 19.38
N PHE A 11 -7.67 -39.11 20.57
CA PHE A 11 -8.49 -38.03 21.15
C PHE A 11 -7.71 -36.89 21.82
N LEU A 12 -6.41 -36.72 21.53
CA LEU A 12 -5.63 -35.66 22.20
C LEU A 12 -4.54 -35.03 21.33
N LEU A 13 -4.84 -34.79 20.04
CA LEU A 13 -4.00 -33.95 19.19
C LEU A 13 -4.81 -33.19 18.12
N SER A 14 -5.86 -32.48 18.54
CA SER A 14 -6.71 -31.67 17.65
C SER A 14 -6.92 -30.22 18.11
N MET A 15 -5.99 -29.60 18.84
CA MET A 15 -6.20 -28.25 19.37
C MET A 15 -5.00 -27.30 19.28
N VAL A 16 -4.18 -27.38 18.23
CA VAL A 16 -3.39 -26.21 17.84
C VAL A 16 -3.33 -26.08 16.32
N GLY A 17 -4.46 -25.69 15.73
CA GLY A 17 -4.42 -24.98 14.45
C GLY A 17 -3.90 -23.58 14.73
N VAL A 18 -2.57 -23.40 14.77
CA VAL A 18 -2.00 -22.06 14.59
C VAL A 18 -2.21 -21.71 13.11
N SER A 19 -3.37 -21.16 12.80
CA SER A 19 -3.56 -20.41 11.58
C SER A 19 -2.71 -19.14 11.68
N PHE A 20 -1.61 -19.09 10.95
CA PHE A 20 -1.01 -17.81 10.60
C PHE A 20 -2.01 -17.09 9.70
N ALA A 21 -2.80 -16.20 10.30
CA ALA A 21 -3.57 -15.23 9.55
C ALA A 21 -2.56 -14.26 8.92
N GLU A 22 -2.18 -14.53 7.68
CA GLU A 22 -1.67 -13.52 6.77
C GLU A 22 -2.81 -12.50 6.59
N SER A 23 -2.76 -11.39 7.35
CA SER A 23 -3.65 -10.26 7.10
C SER A 23 -3.17 -9.53 5.85
N ALA A 24 -3.37 -10.16 4.70
CA ALA A 24 -3.44 -9.49 3.42
C ALA A 24 -4.82 -8.85 3.37
N GLY A 25 -4.86 -7.52 3.42
CA GLY A 25 -6.09 -6.73 3.43
C GLY A 25 -7.10 -7.25 2.42
N THR A 26 -8.21 -7.77 2.93
CA THR A 26 -9.40 -8.10 2.14
C THR A 26 -9.92 -6.80 1.54
N SER A 27 -9.72 -6.61 0.24
CA SER A 27 -10.48 -5.62 -0.52
C SER A 27 -11.95 -6.05 -0.46
N GLU A 28 -12.74 -5.40 0.40
CA GLU A 28 -14.19 -5.54 0.41
C GLU A 28 -14.72 -5.09 -0.95
N GLN A 29 -15.21 -6.05 -1.74
CA GLN A 29 -15.81 -5.81 -3.04
C GLN A 29 -16.99 -4.84 -2.86
N GLY A 30 -16.81 -3.60 -3.32
CA GLY A 30 -17.83 -2.55 -3.31
C GLY A 30 -17.42 -1.22 -2.66
N LYS A 31 -16.32 -1.16 -1.90
CA LYS A 31 -15.83 0.11 -1.32
C LYS A 31 -14.90 0.86 -2.28
N ARG A 32 -15.20 2.14 -2.50
CA ARG A 32 -14.42 3.09 -3.32
C ARG A 32 -13.00 3.25 -2.77
N ILE A 33 -11.97 3.11 -3.60
CA ILE A 33 -10.58 3.34 -3.20
C ILE A 33 -10.35 4.83 -2.92
N THR A 34 -9.83 5.17 -1.75
CA THR A 34 -9.68 6.55 -1.27
C THR A 34 -8.25 7.07 -1.36
N GLY A 35 -7.25 6.21 -1.53
CA GLY A 35 -5.86 6.62 -1.64
C GLY A 35 -4.89 5.51 -2.03
N ILE A 36 -3.63 5.89 -2.16
CA ILE A 36 -2.52 5.02 -2.58
C ILE A 36 -1.41 5.09 -1.54
N VAL A 37 -0.89 3.94 -1.14
CA VAL A 37 0.27 3.82 -0.27
C VAL A 37 1.37 3.11 -1.05
N ILE A 38 2.54 3.74 -1.12
CA ILE A 38 3.74 3.12 -1.71
C ILE A 38 4.70 2.76 -0.58
N ASP A 39 4.95 1.47 -0.39
CA ASP A 39 5.94 0.96 0.55
C ASP A 39 7.32 0.87 -0.11
N ALA A 40 8.20 1.80 0.25
CA ALA A 40 9.58 1.90 -0.21
C ALA A 40 10.58 1.64 0.93
N ARG A 41 10.15 0.99 2.01
CA ARG A 41 11.00 0.72 3.18
C ARG A 41 12.26 -0.05 2.79
N GLY A 42 13.38 0.38 3.38
CA GLY A 42 14.69 -0.24 3.14
C GLY A 42 15.35 0.14 1.81
N MET A 43 14.72 1.00 1.01
CA MET A 43 15.28 1.50 -0.26
C MET A 43 15.93 2.88 -0.13
N GLY A 44 15.85 3.49 1.05
CA GLY A 44 16.48 4.77 1.35
C GLY A 44 15.75 5.98 0.76
N LEU A 45 14.44 5.89 0.55
CA LEU A 45 13.62 7.01 0.05
C LEU A 45 13.81 8.26 0.93
N GLU A 46 14.17 9.37 0.31
CA GLU A 46 14.31 10.67 0.94
C GLU A 46 13.03 11.49 0.80
N THR A 47 12.78 12.34 1.80
CA THR A 47 11.63 13.23 1.81
C THR A 47 11.92 14.43 0.92
N VAL A 48 11.17 14.57 -0.17
CA VAL A 48 11.25 15.70 -1.11
C VAL A 48 9.88 16.35 -1.31
N MET A 49 9.87 17.61 -1.77
CA MET A 49 8.63 18.40 -1.93
C MET A 49 7.70 17.89 -3.04
N SER A 50 8.28 17.35 -4.11
CA SER A 50 7.54 16.99 -5.33
C SER A 50 8.05 15.66 -5.90
N PRO A 51 7.86 14.55 -5.18
CA PRO A 51 8.29 13.26 -5.68
C PRO A 51 7.39 12.78 -6.83
N THR A 52 7.95 11.94 -7.67
CA THR A 52 7.27 11.32 -8.80
C THR A 52 7.31 9.79 -8.67
N ILE A 53 6.17 9.15 -8.88
CA ILE A 53 6.04 7.70 -8.99
C ILE A 53 6.28 7.34 -10.46
N TYR A 54 7.28 6.50 -10.69
CA TYR A 54 7.54 5.94 -12.02
C TYR A 54 7.12 4.47 -12.08
N ASP A 55 6.81 3.99 -13.28
CA ASP A 55 6.84 2.55 -13.55
C ASP A 55 8.26 2.11 -13.94
N LYS A 56 8.48 0.79 -14.01
CA LYS A 56 9.77 0.19 -14.40
C LYS A 56 10.29 0.64 -15.78
N ASN A 57 9.42 1.12 -16.67
CA ASN A 57 9.82 1.63 -17.99
C ASN A 57 10.21 3.12 -17.94
N GLY A 58 10.17 3.74 -16.76
CA GLY A 58 10.41 5.17 -16.57
C GLY A 58 9.24 6.06 -16.97
N GLN A 59 8.03 5.50 -17.13
CA GLN A 59 6.85 6.32 -17.36
C GLN A 59 6.34 6.90 -16.05
N ILE A 60 5.92 8.16 -16.09
CA ILE A 60 5.27 8.80 -14.95
C ILE A 60 3.91 8.15 -14.70
N VAL A 61 3.66 7.76 -13.44
CA VAL A 61 2.40 7.15 -12.99
C VAL A 61 1.49 8.23 -12.39
N ASN A 62 2.02 9.08 -11.51
CA ASN A 62 1.30 10.17 -10.87
C ASN A 62 1.53 11.48 -11.63
N SER A 63 1.00 11.64 -12.85
CA SER A 63 1.06 12.95 -13.50
C SER A 63 0.22 13.96 -12.71
N ILE A 64 0.85 14.71 -11.81
CA ILE A 64 0.19 15.70 -10.96
C ILE A 64 0.00 16.97 -11.80
N ILE A 65 -1.24 17.24 -12.19
CA ILE A 65 -1.67 18.57 -12.60
C ILE A 65 -2.40 19.13 -11.38
N PRO A 66 -1.88 20.17 -10.71
CA PRO A 66 -2.56 20.78 -9.58
C PRO A 66 -3.93 21.34 -10.01
N ASP A 67 -5.01 20.74 -9.52
CA ASP A 67 -6.35 21.34 -9.64
C ASP A 67 -6.51 22.53 -8.69
N ASP A 68 -5.81 22.52 -7.55
CA ASP A 68 -5.84 23.54 -6.50
C ASP A 68 -4.45 23.78 -5.91
N LEU A 69 -3.81 24.88 -6.32
CA LEU A 69 -2.50 25.30 -5.82
C LEU A 69 -2.54 25.65 -4.32
N GLY A 70 -3.67 26.13 -3.79
CA GLY A 70 -3.84 26.44 -2.37
C GLY A 70 -3.82 25.18 -1.52
N TRP A 71 -4.49 24.11 -1.99
CA TRP A 71 -4.44 22.80 -1.34
C TRP A 71 -3.01 22.24 -1.30
N ILE A 72 -2.32 22.21 -2.45
CA ILE A 72 -0.96 21.66 -2.51
C ILE A 72 0.03 22.50 -1.70
N SER A 73 -0.10 23.83 -1.70
CA SER A 73 0.76 24.70 -0.90
C SER A 73 0.65 24.45 0.60
N LYS A 74 -0.52 24.00 1.07
CA LYS A 74 -0.76 23.72 2.49
C LYS A 74 -0.45 22.29 2.88
N ASN A 75 -0.78 21.33 2.01
CA ASN A 75 -0.77 19.91 2.34
C ASN A 75 0.33 19.11 1.62
N GLY A 76 1.02 19.69 0.64
CA GLY A 76 1.99 18.97 -0.19
C GLY A 76 1.34 17.91 -1.09
N THR A 77 2.18 17.25 -1.91
CA THR A 77 1.73 16.29 -2.93
C THR A 77 1.64 14.85 -2.43
N VAL A 78 2.38 14.52 -1.36
CA VAL A 78 2.38 13.22 -0.67
C VAL A 78 2.64 13.42 0.82
N ASP A 79 2.28 12.44 1.64
CA ASP A 79 2.79 12.28 3.01
C ASP A 79 3.87 11.18 3.08
N TYR A 80 4.72 11.26 4.10
CA TYR A 80 5.73 10.25 4.40
C TYR A 80 5.50 9.69 5.82
N TYR A 81 5.59 8.37 5.97
CA TYR A 81 5.59 7.68 7.26
C TYR A 81 6.75 6.69 7.34
N ASP A 82 7.13 6.31 8.55
CA ASP A 82 8.17 5.28 8.77
C ASP A 82 7.56 3.88 8.85
N SER A 83 6.23 3.78 9.05
CA SER A 83 5.55 2.49 9.19
C SER A 83 4.12 2.47 8.65
N ILE A 84 3.67 1.27 8.25
CA ILE A 84 2.26 1.02 7.88
C ILE A 84 1.30 1.25 9.05
N LYS A 85 1.78 1.12 10.30
CA LYS A 85 0.98 1.33 11.50
C LYS A 85 0.45 2.77 11.57
N GLU A 86 1.25 3.75 11.15
CA GLU A 86 0.84 5.15 11.11
C GLU A 86 -0.16 5.43 9.98
N VAL A 87 -0.14 4.65 8.91
CA VAL A 87 -1.19 4.70 7.89
C VAL A 87 -2.51 4.15 8.44
N LEU A 88 -2.44 3.05 9.20
CA LEU A 88 -3.58 2.34 9.78
C LEU A 88 -4.23 3.05 10.97
N ASP A 89 -3.59 4.07 11.55
CA ASP A 89 -4.12 4.78 12.72
C ASP A 89 -5.30 5.72 12.41
N GLY A 90 -5.70 5.80 11.13
CA GLY A 90 -6.85 6.56 10.65
C GLY A 90 -6.59 8.06 10.46
N LYS A 91 -5.39 8.56 10.78
CA LYS A 91 -5.02 9.97 10.56
C LYS A 91 -4.41 10.24 9.20
N SER A 92 -4.15 9.18 8.44
CA SER A 92 -3.55 9.27 7.12
C SER A 92 -4.50 9.86 6.09
N ARG A 93 -3.96 10.69 5.19
CA ARG A 93 -4.73 11.29 4.07
C ARG A 93 -5.32 10.28 3.09
N VAL A 94 -4.87 9.02 3.11
CA VAL A 94 -5.38 7.96 2.23
C VAL A 94 -6.71 7.36 2.72
N GLY A 95 -7.13 7.67 3.95
CA GLY A 95 -8.31 7.07 4.57
C GLY A 95 -8.16 5.57 4.86
N GLU A 96 -9.27 4.87 5.07
CA GLU A 96 -9.26 3.46 5.48
C GLU A 96 -9.18 2.47 4.30
N ASN A 97 -9.57 2.87 3.09
CA ASN A 97 -9.66 1.98 1.94
C ASN A 97 -8.66 2.39 0.84
N TYR A 98 -7.40 2.01 1.02
CA TYR A 98 -6.32 2.35 0.11
C TYR A 98 -5.73 1.11 -0.58
N ILE A 99 -4.99 1.34 -1.67
CA ILE A 99 -4.17 0.30 -2.28
C ILE A 99 -2.74 0.46 -1.78
N LEU A 100 -2.22 -0.61 -1.18
CA LEU A 100 -0.81 -0.74 -0.83
C LEU A 100 -0.05 -1.34 -2.02
N ILE A 101 0.99 -0.64 -2.48
CA ILE A 101 1.90 -1.08 -3.54
C ILE A 101 3.31 -1.09 -2.98
N LYS A 102 4.07 -2.14 -3.27
CA LYS A 102 5.47 -2.21 -2.92
C LYS A 102 6.30 -1.56 -4.03
N ALA A 103 7.16 -0.61 -3.68
CA ALA A 103 8.16 -0.10 -4.60
C ALA A 103 9.16 -1.22 -4.97
N ILE A 104 9.75 -1.14 -6.14
CA ILE A 104 10.78 -2.07 -6.63
C ILE A 104 12.18 -1.43 -6.63
N GLU A 105 12.25 -0.10 -6.68
CA GLU A 105 13.46 0.70 -6.55
C GLU A 105 13.10 2.14 -6.16
N VAL A 106 14.12 2.94 -5.82
CA VAL A 106 14.02 4.39 -5.70
C VAL A 106 15.09 5.01 -6.59
N ARG A 107 14.72 6.04 -7.34
CA ARG A 107 15.57 6.71 -8.34
C ARG A 107 15.71 8.20 -8.09
N ASP A 108 16.54 8.83 -8.91
CA ASP A 108 16.80 10.28 -8.97
C ASP A 108 17.15 10.86 -7.59
N PHE A 109 18.35 10.53 -7.09
CA PHE A 109 18.83 10.94 -5.76
C PHE A 109 17.91 10.48 -4.61
N LYS A 110 17.40 9.25 -4.72
CA LYS A 110 16.52 8.64 -3.71
C LYS A 110 15.19 9.40 -3.50
N ALA A 111 14.74 10.19 -4.47
CA ALA A 111 13.54 11.01 -4.34
C ALA A 111 12.26 10.30 -4.79
N ASN A 112 12.38 9.38 -5.75
CA ASN A 112 11.26 8.93 -6.56
C ASN A 112 11.08 7.41 -6.47
N PRO A 113 9.99 6.89 -5.89
CA PRO A 113 9.72 5.46 -5.89
C PRO A 113 9.35 4.98 -7.30
N VAL A 114 9.74 3.75 -7.60
CA VAL A 114 9.38 3.07 -8.84
C VAL A 114 8.56 1.84 -8.50
N ILE A 115 7.50 1.60 -9.26
CA ILE A 115 6.59 0.46 -9.08
C ILE A 115 6.62 -0.47 -10.30
N SER A 116 6.05 -1.68 -10.13
CA SER A 116 5.92 -2.61 -11.25
C SER A 116 5.00 -2.05 -12.34
N ILE A 117 5.19 -2.53 -13.58
CA ILE A 117 4.31 -2.15 -14.70
C ILE A 117 2.87 -2.58 -14.43
N ASP A 118 2.66 -3.70 -13.76
CA ASP A 118 1.33 -4.23 -13.48
C ASP A 118 0.62 -3.43 -12.37
N ASP A 119 1.35 -2.99 -11.35
CA ASP A 119 0.83 -2.06 -10.35
C ASP A 119 0.48 -0.71 -10.97
N ALA A 120 1.32 -0.20 -11.87
CA ALA A 120 1.03 1.03 -12.61
C ALA A 120 -0.25 0.91 -13.46
N LYS A 121 -0.44 -0.22 -14.15
CA LYS A 121 -1.68 -0.52 -14.90
C LYS A 121 -2.88 -0.62 -13.96
N LYS A 122 -2.74 -1.33 -12.84
CA LYS A 122 -3.77 -1.48 -11.82
C LYS A 122 -4.22 -0.10 -11.32
N LEU A 123 -3.28 0.76 -10.95
CA LEU A 123 -3.59 2.12 -10.52
C LEU A 123 -4.34 2.91 -11.59
N LYS A 124 -3.82 2.92 -12.83
CA LYS A 124 -4.45 3.64 -13.95
C LYS A 124 -5.83 3.11 -14.32
N SER A 125 -6.17 1.87 -13.95
CA SER A 125 -7.49 1.26 -14.20
C SER A 125 -8.56 1.63 -13.17
N LEU A 126 -8.20 2.24 -12.04
CA LEU A 126 -9.17 2.64 -11.01
C LEU A 126 -9.99 3.84 -11.48
N SER A 127 -11.31 3.77 -11.29
CA SER A 127 -12.20 4.91 -11.52
C SER A 127 -11.83 6.13 -10.67
N GLU A 128 -11.20 5.91 -9.51
CA GLU A 128 -10.85 6.94 -8.55
C GLU A 128 -9.45 7.53 -8.78
N PHE A 129 -8.64 6.98 -9.68
CA PHE A 129 -7.23 7.32 -9.78
C PHE A 129 -7.01 8.82 -9.96
N SER A 130 -7.74 9.44 -10.90
CA SER A 130 -7.70 10.89 -11.12
C SER A 130 -8.05 11.68 -9.84
N ASP A 131 -9.10 11.29 -9.13
CA ASP A 131 -9.54 11.99 -7.92
C ASP A 131 -8.54 11.85 -6.78
N ILE A 132 -7.89 10.68 -6.67
CA ILE A 132 -6.82 10.43 -5.70
C ILE A 132 -5.62 11.35 -5.96
N LEU A 133 -5.21 11.48 -7.24
CA LEU A 133 -4.12 12.38 -7.63
C LEU A 133 -4.44 13.85 -7.32
N LYS A 134 -5.66 14.29 -7.68
CA LYS A 134 -6.12 15.67 -7.44
C LYS A 134 -6.14 16.05 -5.95
N LYS A 135 -6.56 15.12 -5.09
CA LYS A 135 -6.60 15.32 -3.64
C LYS A 135 -5.26 15.10 -2.95
N SER A 136 -4.23 14.67 -3.69
CA SER A 136 -2.93 14.29 -3.14
C SER A 136 -3.04 13.21 -2.06
N ASN A 137 -3.99 12.27 -2.22
CA ASN A 137 -4.21 11.14 -1.31
C ASN A 137 -3.20 10.02 -1.58
N ILE A 138 -1.93 10.37 -1.50
CA ILE A 138 -0.79 9.48 -1.71
C ILE A 138 0.12 9.55 -0.49
N VAL A 139 0.55 8.38 -0.05
CA VAL A 139 1.45 8.21 1.08
C VAL A 139 2.61 7.33 0.68
N PHE A 140 3.81 7.71 1.10
CA PHE A 140 5.00 6.87 1.01
C PHE A 140 5.39 6.37 2.39
N ILE A 141 5.75 5.09 2.47
CA ILE A 141 6.40 4.51 3.64
C ILE A 141 7.87 4.33 3.29
N LYS A 142 8.77 4.85 4.13
CA LYS A 142 10.22 4.88 3.85
C LYS A 142 11.05 4.09 4.86
#